data_AF-A0A7Z9WJM9-F1
#
_entry.id   AF-A0A7Z9WJM9-F1
#
_cell.length_a   1.000
_cell.length_b   1.000
_cell.length_c   1.000
_cell.angle_alpha   90.00
_cell.angle_beta   90.00
_cell.angle_gamma   90.00
#
_symmetry.space_group_name_H-M   'P 1'
#
loop_
_entity.id
_entity.type
_entity.pdbx_description
1 polymer ?
#
loop_
_entity_poly.entity_id
_entity_poly.type
_entity_poly.pdbx_seq_one_letter_code
_entity_poly.pdbx_strand_id
1 'polypeptide(L)'
;QFPNTAYYLPVIYGFTGIEVSKLSDLFPVLDIAKSLLRPEVSDRLWLPYLGETLDCGAATLLAEEAIEGIRFARGEQPERIPGLQLTGTSFTSPDVEKGEEGGYANGPIDDVQLRSWGIQLVDGRMPGFAAIVGAAKSNEAAVSIVRELQQRNILVFLSGNVNGRSIIHQLMEEGVEMGYDTYIVPFGTDTISAIYALGFATRSALTFGGLKGGQIREILLYNKYRTFAFVLALGEVDDLKYATAAGAINYGFPTIADTVIPQILPTGVTLYEHVVSMPFDDIEGKDDTEKARRLVERCIEVRGVKVKITEVPIPVPYGSAFEGERVRRADMRIEFGGKYSRAFEYLRMRPLDEV
;
A
#
# COMPACT_ATOMS: atom_id res chain seq x y z
N GLN A 1 -16.00 8.23 -12.48
CA GLN A 1 -15.97 7.47 -11.21
C GLN A 1 -15.18 6.18 -11.40
N PHE A 2 -14.53 5.68 -10.34
CA PHE A 2 -13.93 4.35 -10.36
C PHE A 2 -15.02 3.26 -10.34
N PRO A 3 -14.71 2.06 -10.83
CA PRO A 3 -15.66 0.95 -10.79
C PRO A 3 -15.88 0.44 -9.36
N ASN A 4 -17.08 -0.10 -9.09
CA ASN A 4 -17.44 -0.76 -7.82
C ASN A 4 -17.18 0.07 -6.55
N THR A 5 -17.30 1.39 -6.66
CA THR A 5 -17.26 2.30 -5.51
C THR A 5 -18.46 3.24 -5.49
N ALA A 6 -18.98 3.49 -4.29
CA ALA A 6 -20.00 4.50 -4.02
C ALA A 6 -19.40 5.90 -3.76
N TYR A 7 -18.07 6.03 -3.82
CA TYR A 7 -17.34 7.24 -3.42
C TYR A 7 -16.68 7.97 -4.61
N TYR A 8 -17.22 7.79 -5.83
CA TYR A 8 -16.77 8.49 -7.05
C TYR A 8 -15.27 8.36 -7.35
N LEU A 9 -14.52 9.44 -7.15
CA LEU A 9 -13.06 9.51 -7.08
C LEU A 9 -12.74 9.83 -5.62
N PRO A 10 -12.34 8.83 -4.80
CA PRO A 10 -12.40 8.95 -3.36
C PRO A 10 -11.54 10.04 -2.73
N VAL A 11 -10.33 10.30 -3.23
CA VAL A 11 -9.44 11.34 -2.69
C VAL A 11 -10.02 12.73 -2.97
N ILE A 12 -10.43 12.99 -4.21
CA ILE A 12 -11.10 14.21 -4.64
C ILE A 12 -12.39 14.42 -3.84
N TYR A 13 -13.23 13.39 -3.73
CA TYR A 13 -14.47 13.46 -2.97
C TYR A 13 -14.20 13.72 -1.49
N GLY A 14 -13.19 13.06 -0.90
CA GLY A 14 -12.78 13.29 0.48
C GLY A 14 -12.30 14.72 0.73
N PHE A 15 -11.43 15.24 -0.14
CA PHE A 15 -10.81 16.55 0.00
C PHE A 15 -11.78 17.70 -0.28
N THR A 16 -12.59 17.56 -1.32
CA THR A 16 -13.37 18.68 -1.88
C THR A 16 -14.88 18.53 -1.71
N GLY A 17 -15.37 17.30 -1.50
CA GLY A 17 -16.80 16.98 -1.54
C GLY A 17 -17.39 16.94 -2.94
N ILE A 18 -16.59 17.14 -3.99
CA ILE A 18 -17.05 17.14 -5.38
C ILE A 18 -17.28 15.71 -5.85
N GLU A 19 -18.49 15.45 -6.34
CA GLU A 19 -18.91 14.17 -6.90
C GLU A 19 -18.56 14.09 -8.39
N VAL A 20 -17.43 13.46 -8.71
CA VAL A 20 -16.95 13.37 -10.10
C VAL A 20 -17.61 12.20 -10.84
N SER A 21 -18.61 12.53 -11.65
CA SER A 21 -19.37 11.58 -12.45
C SER A 21 -18.96 11.58 -13.93
N LYS A 22 -18.58 12.75 -14.46
CA LYS A 22 -18.17 12.98 -15.86
C LYS A 22 -16.89 13.81 -15.92
N LEU A 23 -16.23 13.80 -17.08
CA LEU A 23 -14.96 14.51 -17.28
C LEU A 23 -15.04 16.02 -16.99
N SER A 24 -16.17 16.66 -17.28
CA SER A 24 -16.33 18.10 -17.01
C SER A 24 -16.41 18.44 -15.52
N ASP A 25 -16.68 17.47 -14.65
CA ASP A 25 -16.67 17.68 -13.19
C ASP A 25 -15.23 17.82 -12.66
N LEU A 26 -14.21 17.46 -13.45
CA LEU A 26 -12.79 17.61 -13.07
C LEU A 26 -12.28 19.05 -13.20
N PHE A 27 -12.92 19.91 -14.01
CA PHE A 27 -12.48 21.30 -14.15
C PHE A 27 -12.37 22.06 -12.81
N PRO A 28 -13.43 22.09 -11.96
CA PRO A 28 -13.33 22.74 -10.66
C PRO A 28 -12.29 22.08 -9.73
N VAL A 29 -12.07 20.76 -9.86
CA VAL A 29 -11.05 20.04 -9.07
C VAL A 29 -9.64 20.51 -9.44
N LEU A 30 -9.38 20.67 -10.75
CA LEU A 30 -8.10 21.17 -11.24
C LEU A 30 -7.85 22.63 -10.84
N ASP A 31 -8.90 23.45 -10.77
CA ASP A 31 -8.76 24.84 -10.29
C ASP A 31 -8.41 24.87 -8.81
N ILE A 32 -9.01 23.99 -7.99
CA ILE A 32 -8.63 23.81 -6.58
C ILE A 32 -7.17 23.36 -6.48
N ALA A 33 -6.77 22.33 -7.23
CA ALA A 33 -5.39 21.84 -7.22
C ALA A 33 -4.38 22.95 -7.57
N LYS A 34 -4.67 23.75 -8.60
CA LYS A 34 -3.83 24.91 -8.98
C LYS A 34 -3.74 25.96 -7.89
N SER A 35 -4.82 26.21 -7.14
CA SER A 35 -4.83 27.17 -6.03
C SER A 35 -3.97 26.74 -4.84
N LEU A 36 -3.69 25.44 -4.72
CA LEU A 36 -2.84 24.86 -3.69
C LEU A 36 -1.35 24.90 -4.04
N LEU A 37 -1.01 25.12 -5.32
CA LEU A 37 0.38 25.26 -5.73
C LEU A 37 1.01 26.51 -5.09
N ARG A 38 2.28 26.37 -4.74
CA ARG A 38 3.08 27.42 -4.11
C ARG A 38 4.21 27.83 -5.06
N PRO A 39 4.66 29.10 -5.03
CA PRO A 39 5.75 29.54 -5.88
C PRO A 39 7.04 28.78 -5.55
N GLU A 40 7.93 28.67 -6.54
CA GLU A 40 9.26 28.13 -6.30
C GLU A 40 10.01 28.96 -5.24
N VAL A 41 10.72 28.25 -4.38
CA VAL A 41 11.48 28.86 -3.30
C VAL A 41 12.70 29.61 -3.83
N SER A 42 12.98 30.78 -3.27
CA SER A 42 14.11 31.61 -3.72
C SER A 42 15.47 31.00 -3.35
N ASP A 43 16.46 31.13 -4.23
CA ASP A 43 17.82 30.58 -4.04
C ASP A 43 18.60 31.17 -2.86
N ARG A 44 18.19 32.33 -2.32
CA ARG A 44 18.99 33.11 -1.35
C ARG A 44 18.42 33.14 0.06
N LEU A 45 17.10 33.11 0.20
CA LEU A 45 16.42 33.21 1.49
C LEU A 45 15.21 32.28 1.48
N TRP A 46 15.48 31.01 1.79
CA TRP A 46 14.47 29.97 1.87
C TRP A 46 13.94 29.85 3.29
N LEU A 47 12.62 29.95 3.46
CA LEU A 47 11.93 29.63 4.70
C LEU A 47 11.42 28.18 4.59
N PRO A 48 11.97 27.23 5.38
CA PRO A 48 11.54 25.84 5.33
C PRO A 48 10.18 25.68 6.03
N TYR A 49 9.09 25.99 5.32
CA TYR A 49 7.73 25.87 5.83
C TYR A 49 7.05 24.62 5.28
N LEU A 50 6.83 23.64 6.17
CA LEU A 50 6.22 22.36 5.81
C LEU A 50 4.81 22.53 5.21
N GLY A 51 4.05 23.54 5.63
CA GLY A 51 2.69 23.76 5.14
C GLY A 51 2.60 23.95 3.62
N GLU A 52 3.58 24.64 3.01
CA GLU A 52 3.63 24.81 1.55
C GLU A 52 3.85 23.47 0.83
N THR A 53 4.75 22.63 1.37
CA THR A 53 4.97 21.28 0.85
C THR A 53 3.71 20.43 0.95
N LEU A 54 2.96 20.53 2.05
CA LEU A 54 1.71 19.80 2.26
C LEU A 54 0.61 20.26 1.30
N ASP A 55 0.49 21.55 1.04
CA ASP A 55 -0.47 22.09 0.07
C ASP A 55 -0.15 21.61 -1.36
N CYS A 56 1.12 21.69 -1.77
CA CYS A 56 1.57 21.14 -3.05
C CYS A 56 1.34 19.62 -3.14
N GLY A 57 1.60 18.88 -2.06
CA GLY A 57 1.31 17.46 -1.99
C GLY A 57 -0.17 17.15 -2.19
N ALA A 58 -1.07 17.91 -1.54
CA ALA A 58 -2.51 17.79 -1.74
C ALA A 58 -2.92 18.09 -3.20
N ALA A 59 -2.31 19.10 -3.83
CA ALA A 59 -2.52 19.40 -5.25
C ALA A 59 -2.14 18.21 -6.14
N THR A 60 -1.00 17.58 -5.85
CA THR A 60 -0.52 16.39 -6.57
C THR A 60 -1.52 15.25 -6.46
N LEU A 61 -2.02 14.93 -5.26
CA LEU A 61 -2.99 13.85 -5.09
C LEU A 61 -4.29 14.07 -5.89
N LEU A 62 -4.79 15.31 -5.91
CA LEU A 62 -5.97 15.66 -6.70
C LEU A 62 -5.71 15.49 -8.21
N ALA A 63 -4.52 15.86 -8.67
CA ALA A 63 -4.12 15.70 -10.07
C ALA A 63 -3.92 14.22 -10.45
N GLU A 64 -3.28 13.43 -9.59
CA GLU A 64 -3.08 11.99 -9.80
C GLU A 64 -4.39 11.24 -9.89
N GLU A 65 -5.34 11.50 -8.98
CA GLU A 65 -6.64 10.82 -9.04
C GLU A 65 -7.46 11.25 -10.25
N ALA A 66 -7.33 12.52 -10.68
CA ALA A 66 -7.94 12.98 -11.92
C ALA A 66 -7.34 12.26 -13.14
N ILE A 67 -6.00 12.08 -13.18
CA ILE A 67 -5.31 11.35 -14.24
C ILE A 67 -5.77 9.89 -14.27
N GLU A 68 -5.78 9.19 -13.14
CA GLU A 68 -6.26 7.80 -13.07
C GLU A 68 -7.74 7.68 -13.43
N GLY A 69 -8.58 8.63 -13.00
CA GLY A 69 -9.98 8.70 -13.42
C GLY A 69 -10.14 8.84 -14.94
N ILE A 70 -9.28 9.61 -15.60
CA ILE A 70 -9.24 9.76 -17.05
C ILE A 70 -8.72 8.47 -17.72
N ARG A 71 -7.66 7.86 -17.20
CA ARG A 71 -7.11 6.58 -17.70
C ARG A 71 -8.16 5.47 -17.64
N PHE A 72 -8.94 5.39 -16.56
CA PHE A 72 -10.08 4.48 -16.45
C PHE A 72 -11.16 4.77 -17.51
N ALA A 73 -11.52 6.04 -17.72
CA ALA A 73 -12.49 6.43 -18.74
C ALA A 73 -12.02 6.07 -20.17
N ARG A 74 -10.70 5.98 -20.39
CA ARG A 74 -10.07 5.57 -21.65
C ARG A 74 -9.84 4.06 -21.78
N GLY A 75 -10.10 3.28 -20.73
CA GLY A 75 -9.82 1.84 -20.70
C GLY A 75 -8.33 1.51 -20.61
N GLU A 76 -7.50 2.45 -20.14
CA GLU A 76 -6.06 2.27 -19.94
C GLU A 76 -5.74 1.66 -18.56
N GLN A 77 -6.74 1.64 -17.66
CA GLN A 77 -6.66 1.08 -16.32
C GLN A 77 -7.80 0.07 -16.09
N PRO A 78 -7.56 -1.01 -15.32
CA PRO A 78 -6.31 -1.35 -14.63
C PRO A 78 -5.14 -1.62 -15.60
N GLU A 79 -3.93 -1.26 -15.20
CA GLU A 79 -2.73 -1.38 -16.03
C GLU A 79 -2.49 -2.84 -16.46
N ARG A 80 -2.18 -3.06 -17.74
CA ARG A 80 -1.82 -4.39 -18.23
C ARG A 80 -0.36 -4.72 -17.88
N ILE A 81 -0.17 -5.79 -17.09
CA ILE A 81 1.14 -6.31 -16.68
C ILE A 81 1.25 -7.78 -17.16
N PRO A 82 1.91 -8.03 -18.31
CA PRO A 82 2.05 -9.38 -18.87
C PRO A 82 2.61 -10.39 -17.86
N GLY A 83 2.00 -11.57 -17.77
CA GLY A 83 2.41 -12.62 -16.83
C GLY A 83 1.94 -12.47 -15.38
N LEU A 84 1.35 -11.33 -14.98
CA LEU A 84 0.84 -11.15 -13.61
C LEU A 84 -0.42 -12.01 -13.39
N GLN A 85 -0.39 -12.88 -12.38
CA GLN A 85 -1.54 -13.68 -11.96
C GLN A 85 -1.86 -13.36 -10.51
N LEU A 86 -3.07 -12.85 -10.28
CA LEU A 86 -3.50 -12.42 -8.96
C LEU A 86 -4.48 -13.41 -8.32
N THR A 87 -4.42 -13.57 -7.00
CA THR A 87 -5.35 -14.36 -6.20
C THR A 87 -6.36 -13.52 -5.46
N GLY A 88 -7.64 -13.67 -5.80
CA GLY A 88 -8.69 -12.81 -5.27
C GLY A 88 -8.47 -11.37 -5.74
N THR A 89 -9.06 -11.00 -6.88
CA THR A 89 -8.98 -9.63 -7.42
C THR A 89 -10.30 -8.91 -7.26
N SER A 90 -10.28 -7.59 -7.48
CA SER A 90 -11.54 -6.92 -7.78
C SER A 90 -12.15 -7.50 -9.07
N PHE A 91 -13.47 -7.54 -9.13
CA PHE A 91 -14.28 -7.90 -10.31
C PHE A 91 -13.95 -7.08 -11.59
N THR A 92 -13.08 -6.08 -11.48
CA THR A 92 -12.70 -5.12 -12.52
C THR A 92 -11.37 -5.43 -13.18
N SER A 93 -10.53 -6.28 -12.58
CA SER A 93 -9.49 -6.94 -13.37
C SER A 93 -10.25 -7.85 -14.33
N PRO A 94 -10.07 -7.73 -15.66
CA PRO A 94 -10.73 -8.63 -16.59
C PRO A 94 -10.40 -10.05 -16.14
N ASP A 95 -11.42 -10.81 -15.73
CA ASP A 95 -11.33 -12.26 -15.56
C ASP A 95 -11.09 -12.83 -16.96
N VAL A 96 -9.84 -12.72 -17.44
CA VAL A 96 -9.44 -13.37 -18.67
C VAL A 96 -9.51 -14.85 -18.37
N GLU A 97 -10.52 -15.50 -18.95
CA GLU A 97 -10.62 -16.94 -19.10
C GLU A 97 -9.27 -17.52 -19.53
N LYS A 98 -8.41 -17.93 -18.59
CA LYS A 98 -7.25 -18.86 -18.69
C LYS A 98 -6.45 -18.95 -20.02
N GLY A 99 -6.47 -17.94 -20.90
CA GLY A 99 -6.24 -18.17 -22.32
C GLY A 99 -5.57 -17.03 -23.07
N GLU A 100 -5.45 -15.82 -22.50
CA GLU A 100 -4.58 -14.78 -23.07
C GLU A 100 -3.54 -14.33 -22.03
N GLU A 101 -2.27 -14.31 -22.45
CA GLU A 101 -1.06 -14.11 -21.63
C GLU A 101 -0.89 -12.68 -21.02
N GLY A 102 -1.99 -11.95 -20.79
CA GLY A 102 -1.96 -10.59 -20.26
C GLY A 102 -2.56 -10.50 -18.86
N GLY A 103 -1.72 -10.52 -17.83
CA GLY A 103 -2.12 -10.14 -16.47
C GLY A 103 -2.51 -8.65 -16.40
N TYR A 104 -3.34 -8.29 -15.43
CA TYR A 104 -3.69 -6.90 -15.13
C TYR A 104 -3.35 -6.61 -13.67
N ALA A 105 -2.91 -5.37 -13.40
CA ALA A 105 -2.86 -4.84 -12.04
C ALA A 105 -4.28 -4.81 -11.45
N ASN A 106 -4.37 -4.62 -10.14
CA ASN A 106 -5.66 -4.58 -9.45
C ASN A 106 -6.43 -3.27 -9.73
N GLY A 107 -5.73 -2.14 -9.81
CA GLY A 107 -6.35 -0.82 -9.77
C GLY A 107 -7.04 -0.54 -8.41
N PRO A 108 -8.08 0.31 -8.37
CA PRO A 108 -8.74 0.70 -7.14
C PRO A 108 -9.46 -0.49 -6.51
N ILE A 109 -9.23 -0.69 -5.21
CA ILE A 109 -9.91 -1.74 -4.42
C ILE A 109 -11.41 -1.45 -4.41
N ASP A 110 -12.27 -2.46 -4.57
CA ASP A 110 -13.73 -2.28 -4.48
C ASP A 110 -14.23 -2.06 -3.04
N ASP A 111 -15.43 -1.49 -2.91
CA ASP A 111 -16.00 -1.19 -1.60
C ASP A 111 -16.36 -2.46 -0.80
N VAL A 112 -16.52 -3.61 -1.45
CA VAL A 112 -16.81 -4.89 -0.78
C VAL A 112 -15.57 -5.38 -0.02
N GLN A 113 -14.43 -5.40 -0.68
CA GLN A 113 -13.15 -5.78 -0.11
C GLN A 113 -12.69 -4.78 0.94
N LEU A 114 -12.87 -3.47 0.68
CA LEU A 114 -12.65 -2.42 1.68
C LEU A 114 -13.45 -2.71 2.96
N ARG A 115 -14.72 -3.11 2.84
CA ARG A 115 -15.54 -3.46 4.01
C ARG A 115 -15.00 -4.68 4.75
N SER A 116 -14.54 -5.70 4.03
CA SER A 116 -13.95 -6.91 4.61
C SER A 116 -12.69 -6.60 5.42
N TRP A 117 -11.70 -5.92 4.81
CA TRP A 117 -10.46 -5.56 5.50
C TRP A 117 -10.63 -4.48 6.56
N GLY A 118 -11.56 -3.55 6.36
CA GLY A 118 -11.77 -2.49 7.33
C GLY A 118 -12.32 -2.98 8.67
N ILE A 119 -13.05 -4.10 8.70
CA ILE A 119 -13.40 -4.77 9.97
C ILE A 119 -12.13 -5.22 10.71
N GLN A 120 -11.16 -5.79 9.98
CA GLN A 120 -9.88 -6.24 10.54
C GLN A 120 -8.99 -5.08 10.99
N LEU A 121 -9.04 -3.94 10.29
CA LEU A 121 -8.34 -2.72 10.69
C LEU A 121 -8.93 -2.15 12.00
N VAL A 122 -10.25 -2.19 12.16
CA VAL A 122 -10.94 -1.67 13.36
C VAL A 122 -10.76 -2.58 14.57
N ASP A 123 -10.79 -3.91 14.39
CA ASP A 123 -10.61 -4.87 15.48
C ASP A 123 -9.14 -5.17 15.81
N GLY A 124 -8.20 -4.67 14.99
CA GLY A 124 -6.76 -4.73 15.20
C GLY A 124 -6.09 -6.02 14.74
N ARG A 125 -6.79 -6.91 14.03
CA ARG A 125 -6.17 -8.09 13.38
C ARG A 125 -5.27 -7.72 12.23
N MET A 126 -5.61 -6.65 11.51
CA MET A 126 -4.77 -6.03 10.49
C MET A 126 -4.24 -4.71 11.08
N PRO A 127 -2.95 -4.60 11.41
CA PRO A 127 -2.45 -3.40 12.10
C PRO A 127 -2.51 -2.13 11.25
N GLY A 128 -2.45 -2.26 9.92
CA GLY A 128 -2.36 -1.15 8.98
C GLY A 128 -1.92 -1.62 7.60
N PHE A 129 -1.38 -0.70 6.79
CA PHE A 129 -0.87 -1.02 5.46
C PHE A 129 0.46 -0.33 5.14
N ALA A 130 1.27 -0.94 4.28
CA ALA A 130 2.50 -0.39 3.75
C ALA A 130 2.30 -0.07 2.26
N ALA A 131 2.52 1.19 1.87
CA ALA A 131 2.55 1.60 0.46
C ALA A 131 4.00 1.58 -0.02
N ILE A 132 4.36 0.56 -0.78
CA ILE A 132 5.70 0.41 -1.36
C ILE A 132 5.69 1.03 -2.77
N VAL A 133 6.62 1.95 -3.01
CA VAL A 133 6.74 2.69 -4.26
C VAL A 133 8.15 2.50 -4.84
N GLY A 134 8.25 2.00 -6.07
CA GLY A 134 9.54 1.86 -6.78
C GLY A 134 10.03 0.41 -6.86
N ALA A 135 11.34 0.21 -6.71
CA ALA A 135 11.96 -1.12 -6.80
C ALA A 135 13.08 -1.28 -5.78
N ALA A 136 13.10 -2.44 -5.12
CA ALA A 136 14.15 -2.77 -4.17
C ALA A 136 15.49 -2.98 -4.88
N LYS A 137 16.58 -2.82 -4.14
CA LYS A 137 17.95 -3.07 -4.62
C LYS A 137 18.14 -4.44 -5.29
N SER A 138 17.52 -5.49 -4.74
CA SER A 138 17.61 -6.88 -5.21
C SER A 138 16.25 -7.58 -5.09
N ASN A 139 16.06 -8.69 -5.82
CA ASN A 139 14.83 -9.48 -5.73
C ASN A 139 14.68 -10.11 -4.35
N GLU A 140 15.79 -10.58 -3.77
CA GLU A 140 15.86 -11.16 -2.44
C GLU A 140 15.44 -10.13 -1.37
N ALA A 141 15.88 -8.88 -1.50
CA ALA A 141 15.42 -7.78 -0.64
C ALA A 141 13.92 -7.51 -0.81
N ALA A 142 13.41 -7.48 -2.06
CA ALA A 142 11.98 -7.27 -2.33
C ALA A 142 11.11 -8.35 -1.66
N VAL A 143 11.47 -9.63 -1.84
CA VAL A 143 10.77 -10.75 -1.21
C VAL A 143 10.85 -10.64 0.30
N SER A 144 12.03 -10.36 0.85
CA SER A 144 12.22 -10.22 2.29
C SER A 144 11.33 -9.12 2.88
N ILE A 145 11.32 -7.91 2.29
CA ILE A 145 10.48 -6.79 2.73
C ILE A 145 9.00 -7.21 2.78
N VAL A 146 8.49 -7.82 1.71
CA VAL A 146 7.07 -8.17 1.62
C VAL A 146 6.70 -9.30 2.58
N ARG A 147 7.55 -10.33 2.71
CA ARG A 147 7.31 -11.44 3.65
C ARG A 147 7.32 -10.97 5.10
N GLU A 148 8.23 -10.05 5.44
CA GLU A 148 8.34 -9.46 6.77
C GLU A 148 7.07 -8.66 7.15
N LEU A 149 6.47 -7.96 6.17
CA LEU A 149 5.19 -7.27 6.34
C LEU A 149 4.01 -8.25 6.45
N GLN A 150 3.98 -9.30 5.62
CA GLN A 150 2.95 -10.35 5.65
C GLN A 150 2.90 -11.11 6.98
N GLN A 151 4.06 -11.49 7.53
CA GLN A 151 4.15 -12.16 8.84
C GLN A 151 3.52 -11.33 9.97
N ARG A 152 3.52 -10.00 9.81
CA ARG A 152 2.92 -9.04 10.75
C ARG A 152 1.47 -8.69 10.42
N ASN A 153 0.87 -9.36 9.42
CA ASN A 153 -0.46 -9.10 8.88
C ASN A 153 -0.65 -7.65 8.43
N ILE A 154 0.43 -6.99 7.97
CA ILE A 154 0.36 -5.65 7.38
C ILE A 154 -0.01 -5.81 5.91
N LEU A 155 -1.07 -5.13 5.49
CA LEU A 155 -1.50 -5.11 4.09
C LEU A 155 -0.47 -4.38 3.22
N VAL A 156 -0.09 -4.94 2.08
CA VAL A 156 0.97 -4.38 1.23
C VAL A 156 0.36 -3.88 -0.07
N PHE A 157 0.65 -2.63 -0.41
CA PHE A 157 0.27 -2.00 -1.68
C PHE A 157 1.52 -1.72 -2.50
N LEU A 158 1.57 -2.21 -3.74
CA LEU A 158 2.73 -2.10 -4.61
C LEU A 158 2.44 -1.14 -5.76
N SER A 159 3.30 -0.14 -5.94
CA SER A 159 3.19 0.84 -7.01
C SER A 159 4.55 1.34 -7.49
N GLY A 160 4.59 2.08 -8.60
CA GLY A 160 5.79 2.76 -9.06
C GLY A 160 6.89 1.87 -9.63
N ASN A 161 7.90 2.52 -10.19
CA ASN A 161 9.08 1.89 -10.77
C ASN A 161 10.32 2.79 -10.58
N VAL A 162 11.48 2.19 -10.79
CA VAL A 162 12.77 2.88 -10.93
C VAL A 162 13.36 2.39 -12.24
N ASN A 163 13.58 3.33 -13.18
CA ASN A 163 14.13 3.02 -14.50
C ASN A 163 13.38 1.89 -15.24
N GLY A 164 12.04 1.84 -15.12
CA GLY A 164 11.19 0.84 -15.75
C GLY A 164 11.08 -0.50 -15.01
N ARG A 165 11.82 -0.69 -13.91
CA ARG A 165 11.70 -1.87 -13.04
C ARG A 165 10.86 -1.54 -11.81
N SER A 166 9.85 -2.36 -11.52
CA SER A 166 8.97 -2.22 -10.36
C SER A 166 9.19 -3.38 -9.40
N ILE A 167 8.91 -3.19 -8.10
CA ILE A 167 8.85 -4.28 -7.14
C ILE A 167 7.86 -5.38 -7.55
N ILE A 168 6.81 -5.04 -8.32
CA ILE A 168 5.87 -6.03 -8.86
C ILE A 168 6.62 -7.03 -9.75
N HIS A 169 7.51 -6.56 -10.64
CA HIS A 169 8.32 -7.42 -11.49
C HIS A 169 9.26 -8.30 -10.66
N GLN A 170 9.88 -7.75 -9.62
CA GLN A 170 10.78 -8.50 -8.73
C GLN A 170 10.07 -9.65 -8.03
N LEU A 171 8.85 -9.42 -7.54
CA LEU A 171 8.05 -10.45 -6.88
C LEU A 171 7.51 -11.50 -7.87
N MET A 172 7.19 -11.09 -9.10
CA MET A 172 6.79 -12.03 -10.17
C MET A 172 7.94 -12.96 -10.56
N GLU A 173 9.16 -12.44 -10.71
CA GLU A 173 10.35 -13.22 -11.04
C GLU A 173 10.64 -14.29 -9.96
N GLU A 174 10.38 -13.98 -8.69
CA GLU A 174 10.54 -14.91 -7.55
C GLU A 174 9.31 -15.79 -7.29
N GLY A 175 8.28 -15.72 -8.12
CA GLY A 175 7.08 -16.54 -8.00
C GLY A 175 6.24 -16.26 -6.76
N VAL A 176 6.29 -15.05 -6.21
CA VAL A 176 5.47 -14.66 -5.05
C VAL A 176 4.01 -14.49 -5.48
N GLU A 177 3.11 -15.22 -4.83
CA GLU A 177 1.66 -15.11 -5.05
C GLU A 177 1.14 -13.76 -4.48
N MET A 178 0.53 -12.96 -5.35
CA MET A 178 0.02 -11.62 -5.04
C MET A 178 -1.51 -11.59 -5.24
N GLY A 179 -2.20 -10.78 -4.44
CA GLY A 179 -3.65 -10.58 -4.52
C GLY A 179 -4.28 -10.32 -3.16
N TYR A 180 -5.61 -10.34 -3.12
CA TYR A 180 -6.36 -10.12 -1.88
C TYR A 180 -6.19 -11.25 -0.87
N ASP A 181 -6.01 -12.49 -1.34
CA ASP A 181 -5.84 -13.66 -0.48
C ASP A 181 -4.50 -13.64 0.27
N THR A 182 -3.48 -13.00 -0.30
CA THR A 182 -2.13 -12.90 0.28
C THR A 182 -1.83 -11.52 0.89
N TYR A 183 -2.79 -10.58 0.87
CA TYR A 183 -2.59 -9.19 1.32
C TYR A 183 -1.45 -8.44 0.59
N ILE A 184 -1.13 -8.82 -0.65
CA ILE A 184 -0.16 -8.11 -1.49
C ILE A 184 -0.89 -7.62 -2.74
N VAL A 185 -1.25 -6.34 -2.80
CA VAL A 185 -2.05 -5.79 -3.88
C VAL A 185 -1.18 -4.95 -4.82
N PRO A 186 -0.97 -5.38 -6.07
CA PRO A 186 -0.29 -4.58 -7.08
C PRO A 186 -1.26 -3.58 -7.73
N PHE A 187 -0.98 -2.29 -7.56
CA PHE A 187 -1.79 -1.21 -8.08
C PHE A 187 -1.40 -0.76 -9.49
N GLY A 188 -0.10 -0.79 -9.81
CA GLY A 188 0.42 -0.41 -11.13
C GLY A 188 1.93 -0.22 -11.06
N THR A 189 2.59 -0.06 -12.21
CA THR A 189 4.03 0.22 -12.28
C THR A 189 4.34 1.72 -12.30
N ASP A 190 3.33 2.58 -12.41
CA ASP A 190 3.46 4.03 -12.32
C ASP A 190 3.34 4.53 -10.87
N THR A 191 4.04 5.61 -10.54
CA THR A 191 3.96 6.26 -9.22
C THR A 191 2.55 6.80 -8.98
N ILE A 192 1.88 7.27 -10.03
CA ILE A 192 0.50 7.79 -9.98
C ILE A 192 -0.46 6.74 -9.39
N SER A 193 -0.23 5.45 -9.63
CA SER A 193 -1.07 4.37 -9.08
C SER A 193 -1.04 4.25 -7.55
N ALA A 194 -0.08 4.90 -6.88
CA ALA A 194 -0.08 5.04 -5.42
C ALA A 194 -1.34 5.76 -4.89
N ILE A 195 -2.02 6.54 -5.73
CA ILE A 195 -3.27 7.21 -5.37
C ILE A 195 -4.35 6.24 -4.91
N TYR A 196 -4.35 4.99 -5.39
CA TYR A 196 -5.32 3.97 -4.96
C TYR A 196 -5.16 3.60 -3.49
N ALA A 197 -3.93 3.65 -2.94
CA ALA A 197 -3.68 3.45 -1.50
C ALA A 197 -4.30 4.58 -0.66
N LEU A 198 -4.15 5.83 -1.11
CA LEU A 198 -4.73 7.00 -0.44
C LEU A 198 -6.24 7.07 -0.61
N GLY A 199 -6.76 6.60 -1.76
CA GLY A 199 -8.19 6.40 -1.98
C GLY A 199 -8.77 5.31 -1.07
N PHE A 200 -8.03 4.23 -0.79
CA PHE A 200 -8.41 3.24 0.22
C PHE A 200 -8.51 3.87 1.62
N ALA A 201 -7.46 4.60 2.05
CA ALA A 201 -7.44 5.29 3.35
C ALA A 201 -8.58 6.32 3.50
N THR A 202 -8.84 7.09 2.44
CA THR A 202 -9.93 8.07 2.42
C THR A 202 -11.28 7.38 2.59
N ARG A 203 -11.52 6.28 1.86
CA ARG A 203 -12.77 5.52 2.02
C ARG A 203 -12.88 4.84 3.36
N SER A 204 -11.79 4.41 4.00
CA SER A 204 -11.85 3.91 5.38
C SER A 204 -12.46 4.95 6.33
N ALA A 205 -12.06 6.22 6.19
CA ALA A 205 -12.62 7.31 6.97
C ALA A 205 -14.10 7.58 6.66
N LEU A 206 -14.49 7.52 5.39
CA LEU A 206 -15.89 7.71 4.96
C LEU A 206 -16.81 6.56 5.41
N THR A 207 -16.36 5.31 5.26
CA THR A 207 -17.15 4.11 5.57
C THR A 207 -17.21 3.82 7.07
N PHE A 208 -16.07 3.82 7.76
CA PHE A 208 -16.00 3.42 9.17
C PHE A 208 -15.97 4.60 10.14
N GLY A 209 -15.46 5.75 9.69
CA GLY A 209 -15.53 6.99 10.46
C GLY A 209 -16.89 7.69 10.37
N GLY A 210 -17.75 7.30 9.41
CA GLY A 210 -19.04 7.94 9.16
C GLY A 210 -18.91 9.39 8.67
N LEU A 211 -17.74 9.75 8.14
CA LEU A 211 -17.45 11.07 7.61
C LEU A 211 -18.04 11.25 6.21
N LYS A 212 -18.23 12.51 5.82
CA LYS A 212 -18.75 12.89 4.50
C LYS A 212 -17.66 13.55 3.66
N GLY A 213 -17.81 13.50 2.34
CA GLY A 213 -16.94 14.21 1.42
C GLY A 213 -16.86 15.72 1.75
N GLY A 214 -15.67 16.30 1.59
CA GLY A 214 -15.39 17.69 1.91
C GLY A 214 -15.05 17.97 3.39
N GLN A 215 -15.20 16.97 4.28
CA GLN A 215 -14.74 17.05 5.67
C GLN A 215 -13.24 16.73 5.77
N ILE A 216 -12.42 17.46 5.00
CA ILE A 216 -11.00 17.14 4.79
C ILE A 216 -10.23 17.02 6.11
N ARG A 217 -10.43 17.96 7.03
CA ARG A 217 -9.71 17.97 8.31
C ARG A 217 -10.02 16.71 9.12
N GLU A 218 -11.28 16.35 9.23
CA GLU A 218 -11.74 15.18 9.97
C GLU A 218 -11.26 13.88 9.32
N ILE A 219 -11.25 13.82 7.98
CA ILE A 219 -10.76 12.66 7.21
C ILE A 219 -9.26 12.47 7.44
N LEU A 220 -8.47 13.54 7.38
CA LEU A 220 -7.02 13.49 7.62
C LEU A 220 -6.72 13.10 9.08
N LEU A 221 -7.45 13.67 10.05
CA LEU A 221 -7.31 13.30 11.46
C LEU A 221 -7.73 11.84 11.73
N TYR A 222 -8.80 11.36 11.09
CA TYR A 222 -9.19 9.96 11.17
C TYR A 222 -8.03 9.07 10.73
N ASN A 223 -7.48 9.32 9.56
CA ASN A 223 -6.39 8.51 9.00
C ASN A 223 -5.13 8.56 9.86
N LYS A 224 -4.76 9.74 10.36
CA LYS A 224 -3.64 9.90 11.29
C LYS A 224 -3.75 8.98 12.52
N TYR A 225 -4.94 8.88 13.12
CA TYR A 225 -5.14 8.18 14.39
C TYR A 225 -5.71 6.75 14.28
N ARG A 226 -6.28 6.37 13.14
CA ARG A 226 -6.98 5.08 12.97
C ARG A 226 -6.41 4.22 11.85
N THR A 227 -5.77 4.83 10.85
CA THR A 227 -5.18 4.12 9.71
C THR A 227 -3.66 4.13 9.85
N PHE A 228 -3.07 3.05 10.37
CA PHE A 228 -1.62 2.98 10.60
C PHE A 228 -0.88 2.64 9.31
N ALA A 229 -0.78 3.61 8.40
CA ALA A 229 -0.08 3.45 7.14
C ALA A 229 1.25 4.20 7.06
N PHE A 230 2.20 3.67 6.29
CA PHE A 230 3.46 4.32 5.95
C PHE A 230 3.83 4.07 4.48
N VAL A 231 4.65 4.96 3.93
CA VAL A 231 5.22 4.85 2.59
C VAL A 231 6.65 4.33 2.70
N LEU A 232 6.98 3.32 1.91
CA LEU A 232 8.34 2.81 1.71
C LEU A 232 8.75 3.08 0.26
N ALA A 233 9.59 4.10 0.06
CA ALA A 233 10.14 4.44 -1.24
C ALA A 233 11.42 3.65 -1.48
N LEU A 234 11.45 2.86 -2.56
CA LEU A 234 12.57 1.98 -2.91
C LEU A 234 13.23 2.43 -4.21
N GLY A 235 14.55 2.63 -4.16
CA GLY A 235 15.40 3.14 -5.21
C GLY A 235 15.29 4.65 -5.41
N GLU A 236 15.56 5.11 -6.62
CA GLU A 236 15.62 6.54 -6.95
C GLU A 236 14.26 7.23 -6.74
N VAL A 237 14.30 8.33 -5.97
CA VAL A 237 13.14 9.18 -5.68
C VAL A 237 13.14 10.37 -6.64
N ASP A 238 12.32 10.29 -7.67
CA ASP A 238 12.08 11.38 -8.63
C ASP A 238 11.10 12.43 -8.06
N ASP A 239 10.96 13.56 -8.78
CA ASP A 239 10.11 14.69 -8.37
C ASP A 239 8.65 14.29 -8.18
N LEU A 240 8.14 13.34 -8.97
CA LEU A 240 6.77 12.85 -8.83
C LEU A 240 6.62 12.09 -7.50
N LYS A 241 7.53 11.16 -7.19
CA LYS A 241 7.53 10.44 -5.91
C LYS A 241 7.64 11.39 -4.72
N TYR A 242 8.48 12.43 -4.80
CA TYR A 242 8.55 13.46 -3.76
C TYR A 242 7.19 14.15 -3.55
N ALA A 243 6.55 14.56 -4.64
CA ALA A 243 5.28 15.26 -4.59
C ALA A 243 4.13 14.37 -4.07
N THR A 244 4.06 13.11 -4.51
CA THR A 244 3.08 12.12 -4.01
C THR A 244 3.28 11.84 -2.52
N ALA A 245 4.54 11.63 -2.09
CA ALA A 245 4.89 11.38 -0.69
C ALA A 245 4.54 12.58 0.21
N ALA A 246 4.75 13.81 -0.26
CA ALA A 246 4.29 15.01 0.44
C ALA A 246 2.77 15.01 0.67
N GLY A 247 2.00 14.50 -0.31
CA GLY A 247 0.57 14.25 -0.18
C GLY A 247 0.25 13.24 0.93
N ALA A 248 0.97 12.12 1.00
CA ALA A 248 0.79 11.10 2.03
C ALA A 248 1.06 11.63 3.46
N ILE A 249 1.98 12.59 3.61
CA ILE A 249 2.25 13.23 4.91
C ILE A 249 0.99 13.92 5.44
N ASN A 250 0.12 14.51 4.60
CA ASN A 250 -1.15 15.13 5.04
C ASN A 250 -2.04 14.14 5.80
N TYR A 251 -2.03 12.86 5.42
CA TYR A 251 -2.78 11.79 6.07
C TYR A 251 -2.15 11.33 7.39
N GLY A 252 -0.99 11.88 7.75
CA GLY A 252 -0.18 11.44 8.88
C GLY A 252 0.61 10.17 8.58
N PHE A 253 0.87 9.86 7.31
CA PHE A 253 1.66 8.71 6.90
C PHE A 253 3.11 9.14 6.66
N PRO A 254 4.08 8.60 7.43
CA PRO A 254 5.49 8.91 7.23
C PRO A 254 6.02 8.20 5.99
N THR A 255 7.06 8.76 5.41
CA THR A 255 7.78 8.19 4.27
C THR A 255 9.18 7.79 4.69
N ILE A 256 9.56 6.56 4.41
CA ILE A 256 10.91 6.05 4.61
C ILE A 256 11.47 5.71 3.23
N ALA A 257 12.66 6.21 2.92
CA ALA A 257 13.35 5.91 1.67
C ALA A 257 14.62 5.11 1.92
N ASP A 258 14.89 4.14 1.03
CA ASP A 258 16.11 3.32 1.05
C ASP A 258 17.30 3.97 0.32
N THR A 259 17.18 5.24 -0.04
CA THR A 259 18.21 6.06 -0.70
C THR A 259 18.48 7.34 0.09
N VAL A 260 19.59 8.02 -0.24
CA VAL A 260 19.98 9.29 0.37
C VAL A 260 19.07 10.40 -0.14
N ILE A 261 18.17 10.90 0.71
CA ILE A 261 17.25 11.99 0.40
C ILE A 261 17.21 13.02 1.55
N PRO A 262 16.76 14.27 1.31
CA PRO A 262 16.50 15.22 2.38
C PRO A 262 15.46 14.67 3.38
N GLN A 263 15.72 14.88 4.67
CA GLN A 263 14.86 14.37 5.75
C GLN A 263 13.97 15.47 6.33
N ILE A 264 12.78 15.07 6.79
CA ILE A 264 11.84 15.92 7.52
C ILE A 264 11.61 15.25 8.86
N LEU A 265 12.52 15.53 9.79
CA LEU A 265 12.55 14.97 11.15
C LEU A 265 11.62 15.62 12.17
N PRO A 266 11.12 16.87 12.00
CA PRO A 266 10.12 17.42 12.92
C PRO A 266 8.92 16.49 13.07
N THR A 267 8.21 16.63 14.19
CA THR A 267 6.97 15.86 14.44
C THR A 267 5.75 16.77 14.32
N GLY A 268 4.55 16.17 14.33
CA GLY A 268 3.30 16.93 14.53
C GLY A 268 2.20 16.53 13.57
N VAL A 269 2.52 16.26 12.30
CA VAL A 269 1.54 15.69 11.34
C VAL A 269 1.57 14.17 11.43
N THR A 270 2.74 13.55 11.27
CA THR A 270 3.01 12.15 11.64
C THR A 270 3.25 12.02 13.14
N LEU A 271 3.30 10.77 13.63
CA LEU A 271 3.55 10.49 15.05
C LEU A 271 4.98 10.85 15.47
N TYR A 272 5.95 10.39 14.68
CA TYR A 272 7.37 10.72 14.82
C TYR A 272 7.84 11.54 13.61
N GLU A 273 8.91 11.14 12.92
CA GLU A 273 9.45 11.83 11.75
C GLU A 273 8.48 11.74 10.55
N HIS A 274 8.46 12.75 9.68
CA HIS A 274 7.66 12.72 8.45
C HIS A 274 8.38 12.03 7.31
N VAL A 275 9.68 12.29 7.15
CA VAL A 275 10.53 11.70 6.11
C VAL A 275 11.85 11.27 6.70
N VAL A 276 12.16 9.98 6.57
CA VAL A 276 13.40 9.36 7.04
C VAL A 276 14.18 8.81 5.85
N SER A 277 15.45 9.16 5.76
CA SER A 277 16.37 8.58 4.78
C SER A 277 17.19 7.50 5.47
N MET A 278 17.06 6.26 5.00
CA MET A 278 17.75 5.10 5.54
C MET A 278 18.37 4.32 4.37
N PRO A 279 19.48 4.82 3.80
CA PRO A 279 20.11 4.21 2.62
C PRO A 279 20.38 2.73 2.83
N PHE A 280 19.93 1.88 1.91
CA PHE A 280 19.94 0.42 2.07
C PHE A 280 21.34 -0.14 2.36
N ASP A 281 22.36 0.45 1.72
CA ASP A 281 23.75 0.04 1.89
C ASP A 281 24.31 0.32 3.28
N ASP A 282 23.82 1.38 3.93
CA ASP A 282 24.26 1.82 5.27
C ASP A 282 23.56 1.05 6.40
N ILE A 283 22.52 0.27 6.08
CA ILE A 283 21.85 -0.60 7.05
C ILE A 283 22.80 -1.72 7.46
N GLU A 284 23.04 -1.85 8.76
CA GLU A 284 23.79 -2.97 9.32
C GLU A 284 23.03 -4.29 9.12
N GLY A 285 23.71 -5.32 8.60
CA GLY A 285 23.14 -6.65 8.40
C GLY A 285 24.12 -7.53 7.63
N LYS A 286 24.04 -8.85 7.81
CA LYS A 286 24.96 -9.80 7.16
C LYS A 286 24.69 -9.94 5.66
N ASP A 287 23.43 -9.82 5.26
CA ASP A 287 22.94 -9.96 3.89
C ASP A 287 21.78 -8.98 3.63
N ASP A 288 21.33 -8.92 2.38
CA ASP A 288 20.23 -8.06 1.95
C ASP A 288 18.91 -8.40 2.68
N THR A 289 18.71 -9.66 3.10
CA THR A 289 17.53 -10.11 3.85
C THR A 289 17.50 -9.51 5.25
N GLU A 290 18.62 -9.54 5.99
CA GLU A 290 18.69 -8.94 7.32
C GLU A 290 18.53 -7.42 7.26
N LYS A 291 19.11 -6.77 6.25
CA LYS A 291 18.96 -5.33 6.02
C LYS A 291 17.51 -4.95 5.70
N ALA A 292 16.87 -5.70 4.80
CA ALA A 292 15.46 -5.55 4.47
C ALA A 292 14.55 -5.66 5.70
N ARG A 293 14.82 -6.62 6.58
CA ARG A 293 14.09 -6.76 7.85
C ARG A 293 14.21 -5.52 8.74
N ARG A 294 15.44 -5.02 8.95
CA ARG A 294 15.67 -3.83 9.77
C ARG A 294 15.04 -2.57 9.18
N LEU A 295 15.01 -2.45 7.85
CA LEU A 295 14.28 -1.38 7.16
C LEU A 295 12.79 -1.42 7.49
N VAL A 296 12.16 -2.60 7.41
CA VAL A 296 10.73 -2.78 7.75
C VAL A 296 10.47 -2.48 9.23
N GLU A 297 11.35 -2.93 10.13
CA GLU A 297 11.26 -2.62 11.56
C GLU A 297 11.30 -1.12 11.82
N ARG A 298 12.19 -0.38 11.16
CA ARG A 298 12.26 1.07 11.25
C ARG A 298 10.98 1.73 10.73
N CYS A 299 10.42 1.25 9.62
CA CYS A 299 9.14 1.77 9.10
C CYS A 299 7.99 1.61 10.11
N ILE A 300 7.91 0.44 10.74
CA ILE A 300 6.92 0.12 11.78
C ILE A 300 7.09 1.03 12.99
N GLU A 301 8.34 1.25 13.42
CA GLU A 301 8.67 2.13 14.54
C GLU A 301 8.27 3.58 14.26
N VAL A 302 8.70 4.15 13.13
CA VAL A 302 8.43 5.55 12.74
C VAL A 302 6.92 5.80 12.60
N ARG A 303 6.16 4.82 12.11
CA ARG A 303 4.69 4.94 12.07
C ARG A 303 4.03 4.72 13.43
N GLY A 304 4.67 4.00 14.34
CA GLY A 304 4.11 3.57 15.62
C GLY A 304 3.10 2.43 15.47
N VAL A 305 3.30 1.53 14.50
CA VAL A 305 2.42 0.35 14.32
C VAL A 305 2.68 -0.61 15.49
N LYS A 306 1.65 -0.89 16.28
CA LYS A 306 1.74 -1.88 17.37
C LYS A 306 1.45 -3.26 16.82
N VAL A 307 2.51 -4.02 16.54
CA VAL A 307 2.38 -5.37 16.02
C VAL A 307 2.39 -6.37 17.18
N LYS A 308 1.39 -7.24 17.23
CA LYS A 308 1.40 -8.42 18.09
C LYS A 308 2.00 -9.56 17.29
N ILE A 309 3.32 -9.72 17.36
CA ILE A 309 4.00 -10.86 16.74
C ILE A 309 3.93 -12.02 17.71
N THR A 310 3.28 -13.11 17.29
CA THR A 310 3.48 -14.41 17.94
C THR A 310 4.62 -15.09 17.18
N GLU A 311 5.85 -14.93 17.67
CA GLU A 311 7.01 -15.59 17.06
C GLU A 311 6.91 -17.08 17.36
N VAL A 312 6.64 -17.87 16.32
CA VAL A 312 6.61 -19.33 16.40
C VAL A 312 7.97 -19.82 15.89
N PRO A 313 8.77 -20.56 16.69
CA PRO A 313 10.12 -20.98 16.31
C PRO A 313 10.08 -22.12 15.28
N ILE A 314 9.67 -21.81 14.05
CA ILE A 314 9.60 -22.73 12.92
C ILE A 314 10.42 -22.19 11.74
N PRO A 315 10.95 -23.04 10.85
CA PRO A 315 11.84 -22.63 9.76
C PRO A 315 11.11 -22.03 8.55
N VAL A 316 9.82 -21.72 8.68
CA VAL A 316 8.97 -21.21 7.59
C VAL A 316 8.18 -19.98 8.04
N PRO A 317 7.88 -19.03 7.15
CA PRO A 317 6.99 -17.91 7.46
C PRO A 317 5.64 -18.37 8.01
N TYR A 318 5.13 -17.63 9.00
CA TYR A 318 3.85 -17.91 9.66
C TYR A 318 3.04 -16.63 9.85
N GLY A 319 1.74 -16.70 9.58
CA GLY A 319 0.82 -15.57 9.69
C GLY A 319 -0.49 -15.85 8.97
N SER A 320 -1.55 -15.09 9.26
CA SER A 320 -2.86 -15.29 8.60
C SER A 320 -2.82 -14.95 7.11
N ALA A 321 -1.86 -14.14 6.65
CA ALA A 321 -1.66 -13.85 5.24
C ALA A 321 -1.30 -15.08 4.38
N PHE A 322 -0.85 -16.18 4.99
CA PHE A 322 -0.52 -17.43 4.28
C PHE A 322 -1.70 -18.42 4.24
N GLU A 323 -2.82 -18.13 4.90
CA GLU A 323 -3.98 -19.04 4.97
C GLU A 323 -4.60 -19.32 3.59
N GLY A 324 -4.57 -18.32 2.70
CA GLY A 324 -5.13 -18.40 1.35
C GLY A 324 -4.25 -19.08 0.30
N GLU A 325 -3.00 -19.43 0.63
CA GLU A 325 -2.03 -19.98 -0.32
C GLU A 325 -2.48 -21.35 -0.86
N ARG A 326 -2.36 -21.56 -2.18
CA ARG A 326 -2.79 -22.80 -2.84
C ARG A 326 -1.62 -23.68 -3.23
N VAL A 327 -1.45 -24.81 -2.54
CA VAL A 327 -0.45 -25.82 -2.89
C VAL A 327 -0.94 -26.71 -4.04
N ARG A 328 -0.32 -26.60 -5.22
CA ARG A 328 -0.63 -27.46 -6.39
C ARG A 328 0.10 -28.80 -6.30
N ARG A 329 -0.37 -29.80 -7.04
CA ARG A 329 0.21 -31.15 -7.03
C ARG A 329 1.69 -31.20 -7.43
N ALA A 330 2.15 -30.29 -8.29
CA ALA A 330 3.54 -30.19 -8.70
C ALA A 330 4.46 -29.70 -7.56
N ASP A 331 3.93 -28.85 -6.69
CA ASP A 331 4.66 -28.19 -5.59
C ASP A 331 4.46 -28.93 -4.25
N MET A 332 3.53 -29.89 -4.20
CA MET A 332 3.18 -30.67 -3.03
C MET A 332 4.24 -31.72 -2.71
N ARG A 333 4.91 -31.56 -1.55
CA ARG A 333 5.92 -32.52 -1.08
C ARG A 333 5.30 -33.78 -0.46
N ILE A 334 4.26 -33.61 0.37
CA ILE A 334 3.55 -34.68 1.09
C ILE A 334 2.07 -34.28 1.22
N GLU A 335 1.16 -35.24 1.09
CA GLU A 335 -0.29 -35.06 1.28
C GLU A 335 -0.80 -35.99 2.40
N PHE A 336 -1.57 -35.44 3.33
CA PHE A 336 -2.27 -36.22 4.37
C PHE A 336 -3.78 -35.93 4.32
N GLY A 337 -4.60 -36.92 4.63
CA GLY A 337 -6.06 -36.87 4.54
C GLY A 337 -6.63 -37.24 3.16
N GLY A 338 -7.87 -36.80 2.92
CA GLY A 338 -8.59 -37.02 1.66
C GLY A 338 -8.96 -38.49 1.41
N LYS A 339 -8.94 -38.90 0.13
CA LYS A 339 -9.25 -40.28 -0.28
C LYS A 339 -8.07 -41.25 -0.10
N TYR A 340 -6.86 -40.71 0.05
CA TYR A 340 -5.62 -41.49 -0.05
C TYR A 340 -5.00 -41.85 1.30
N SER A 341 -5.36 -41.14 2.38
CA SER A 341 -4.92 -41.48 3.73
C SER A 341 -5.97 -41.09 4.78
N ARG A 342 -5.92 -41.74 5.95
CA ARG A 342 -6.76 -41.38 7.09
C ARG A 342 -5.98 -40.40 7.97
N ALA A 343 -6.48 -39.18 8.09
CA ALA A 343 -5.96 -38.16 9.00
C ALA A 343 -7.09 -37.68 9.92
N PHE A 344 -6.78 -37.44 11.19
CA PHE A 344 -7.68 -36.82 12.14
C PHE A 344 -6.86 -35.94 13.09
N GLU A 345 -7.47 -34.87 13.58
CA GLU A 345 -6.96 -34.05 14.67
C GLU A 345 -7.80 -34.33 15.92
N TYR A 346 -7.15 -34.38 17.09
CA TYR A 346 -7.83 -34.70 18.35
C TYR A 346 -7.33 -33.79 19.47
N LEU A 347 -8.24 -32.97 19.98
CA LEU A 347 -8.01 -32.13 21.15
C LEU A 347 -8.75 -32.74 22.35
N ARG A 348 -8.05 -32.98 23.45
CA ARG A 348 -8.63 -33.49 24.69
C ARG A 348 -8.07 -32.73 25.89
N MET A 349 -8.97 -32.32 26.78
CA MET A 349 -8.60 -31.78 28.08
C MET A 349 -7.93 -32.84 28.95
N ARG A 350 -6.78 -32.49 29.52
CA ARG A 350 -6.04 -33.31 30.48
C ARG A 350 -5.85 -32.55 31.80
N PRO A 351 -5.75 -33.23 32.94
CA PRO A 351 -5.23 -32.66 34.18
C PRO A 351 -3.84 -32.02 33.94
N LEU A 352 -3.50 -30.97 34.69
CA LEU A 352 -2.25 -30.22 34.51
C LEU A 352 -1.00 -31.08 34.72
N ASP A 353 -1.10 -32.12 35.56
CA ASP A 353 -0.03 -33.08 35.83
C ASP A 353 0.20 -34.11 34.72
N GLU A 354 -0.63 -34.11 33.66
CA GLU A 354 -0.53 -35.04 32.53
C GLU A 354 -0.03 -34.39 31.22
N VAL A 355 0.33 -33.09 31.21
CA VAL A 355 0.73 -32.33 30.00
C VAL A 355 2.03 -31.55 30.16
#